data_AF-A0A842MD26-F1
#
_entry.id   AF-A0A842MD26-F1
#
_cell.length_a   1.000
_cell.length_b   1.000
_cell.length_c   1.000
_cell.angle_alpha   90.00
_cell.angle_beta   90.00
_cell.angle_gamma   90.00
#
_symmetry.space_group_name_H-M   'P 1'
#
loop_
_entity.id
_entity.type
_entity.pdbx_description
1 polymer ?
#
loop_
_entity_poly.entity_id
_entity_poly.type
_entity_poly.pdbx_seq_one_letter_code
_entity_poly.pdbx_strand_id
1 'polypeptide(L)'
;MSNFTNRWERKETPGISTRVKESVRPPGPLKPRLEAAVRSIQLQMQKLDIANQRFQERDRIMFSKVVDAYSKHDLDHAKIYANELAEIRKMSKMLMQARMALEQIVMRLSTVTELGDIVVTLAPAMGVIKNVRAGISTLLPEAERELGDIGTLLSGILVDAGQSSGLSLNFESANEDAQKILGEAAAVAEQRVKEKFPDLPAGIAAGEKAGF
;
A
#
# COMPACT_ATOMS: atom_id res chain seq x y z
N MET A 1 36.72 -38.25 33.29
CA MET A 1 35.56 -37.66 34.00
C MET A 1 35.92 -36.21 34.29
N SER A 2 35.61 -35.29 33.39
CA SER A 2 34.31 -34.61 33.23
C SER A 2 34.24 -33.35 34.10
N ASN A 3 34.08 -32.22 33.39
CA ASN A 3 33.46 -30.98 33.85
C ASN A 3 34.38 -29.88 34.42
N PHE A 4 35.43 -29.51 33.67
CA PHE A 4 35.89 -28.11 33.63
C PHE A 4 34.95 -27.29 32.75
N THR A 5 33.78 -27.11 33.34
CA THR A 5 32.69 -26.21 33.01
C THR A 5 33.14 -24.89 32.38
N ASN A 6 33.01 -24.78 31.05
CA ASN A 6 31.98 -23.98 30.39
C ASN A 6 31.64 -22.60 31.00
N ARG A 7 32.61 -21.88 31.57
CA ARG A 7 32.45 -20.54 32.17
C ARG A 7 33.01 -19.41 31.32
N TRP A 8 33.12 -19.60 29.99
CA TRP A 8 33.68 -18.55 29.11
C TRP A 8 32.91 -18.28 27.84
N GLU A 9 31.62 -18.59 27.79
CA GLU A 9 30.73 -17.99 26.79
C GLU A 9 29.36 -17.71 27.41
N ARG A 10 29.23 -16.56 28.07
CA ARG A 10 27.94 -15.90 28.15
C ARG A 10 27.62 -15.44 26.74
N LYS A 11 26.90 -16.27 25.97
CA LYS A 11 26.12 -15.77 24.83
C LYS A 11 25.09 -14.82 25.42
N GLU A 12 25.38 -13.53 25.37
CA GLU A 12 24.37 -12.50 25.55
C GLU A 12 23.40 -12.62 24.38
N THR A 13 22.36 -13.43 24.57
CA THR A 13 21.18 -13.35 23.71
C THR A 13 20.56 -11.97 23.97
N PRO A 14 20.43 -11.11 22.96
CA PRO A 14 19.80 -9.82 23.15
C PRO A 14 18.36 -10.06 23.62
N GLY A 15 18.09 -9.65 24.86
CA GLY A 15 16.78 -9.76 25.47
C GLY A 15 15.74 -9.07 24.61
N ILE A 16 14.52 -9.62 24.58
CA ILE A 16 13.36 -9.13 23.82
C ILE A 16 13.10 -7.62 24.07
N SER A 17 13.52 -7.09 25.23
CA SER A 17 13.50 -5.66 25.58
C SER A 17 14.33 -4.76 24.67
N THR A 18 15.34 -5.28 23.97
CA THR A 18 16.16 -4.50 23.01
C THR A 18 15.52 -4.36 21.63
N ARG A 19 14.72 -5.36 21.18
CA ARG A 19 13.99 -5.28 19.90
C ARG A 19 12.80 -4.32 19.94
N VAL A 20 12.22 -4.09 21.11
CA VAL A 20 11.10 -3.12 21.26
C VAL A 20 11.60 -1.68 21.22
N LYS A 21 12.88 -1.43 21.54
CA LYS A 21 13.46 -0.07 21.59
C LYS A 21 13.85 0.49 20.22
N GLU A 22 13.95 -0.35 19.19
CA GLU A 22 14.20 0.10 17.81
C GLU A 22 12.94 0.60 17.08
N SER A 23 11.75 0.26 17.58
CA SER A 23 10.48 0.74 17.02
C SER A 23 10.08 2.15 17.49
N VAL A 24 10.92 2.82 18.28
CA VAL A 24 10.62 4.13 18.90
C VAL A 24 11.69 5.17 18.55
N ARG A 25 12.26 5.10 17.34
CA ARG A 25 12.92 6.29 16.79
C ARG A 25 11.83 7.19 16.23
N PRO A 26 11.75 8.47 16.66
CA PRO A 26 10.81 9.39 16.05
C PRO A 26 11.10 9.38 14.54
N PRO A 27 10.08 9.25 13.69
CA PRO A 27 10.27 9.31 12.26
C PRO A 27 11.06 10.58 11.93
N GLY A 28 12.00 10.47 10.99
CA GLY A 28 12.80 11.62 10.55
C GLY A 28 11.90 12.81 10.16
N PRO A 29 12.45 14.03 10.12
CA PRO A 29 11.66 15.25 9.91
C PRO A 29 10.69 15.13 8.72
N LEU A 30 9.47 15.65 8.89
CA LEU A 30 8.37 15.45 7.93
C LEU A 30 8.69 16.00 6.53
N LYS A 31 9.30 17.17 6.47
CA LYS A 31 9.64 17.85 5.22
C LYS A 31 10.48 16.96 4.27
N PRO A 32 11.61 16.37 4.69
CA PRO A 32 12.35 15.38 3.88
C PRO A 32 11.51 14.22 3.34
N ARG A 33 10.57 13.69 4.14
CA ARG A 33 9.71 12.56 3.72
C ARG A 33 8.68 13.01 2.69
N LEU A 34 8.11 14.20 2.86
CA LEU A 34 7.20 14.80 1.91
C LEU A 34 7.89 15.12 0.58
N GLU A 35 9.09 15.69 0.63
CA GLU A 35 9.91 15.91 -0.55
C GLU A 35 10.27 14.59 -1.26
N ALA A 36 10.49 13.51 -0.51
CA ALA A 36 10.69 12.18 -1.08
C ALA A 36 9.41 11.68 -1.78
N ALA A 37 8.23 11.82 -1.17
CA ALA A 37 6.95 11.53 -1.82
C ALA A 37 6.79 12.32 -3.13
N VAL A 38 7.04 13.63 -3.10
CA VAL A 38 6.91 14.51 -4.28
C VAL A 38 7.83 14.03 -5.40
N ARG A 39 9.11 13.75 -5.11
CA ARG A 39 10.05 13.23 -6.12
C ARG A 39 9.57 11.89 -6.69
N SER A 40 9.11 10.98 -5.85
CA SER A 40 8.59 9.68 -6.31
C SER A 40 7.36 9.84 -7.22
N ILE A 41 6.43 10.75 -6.89
CA ILE A 41 5.26 11.04 -7.73
C ILE A 41 5.70 11.64 -9.08
N GLN A 42 6.63 12.58 -9.08
CA GLN A 42 7.18 13.18 -10.31
C GLN A 42 7.82 12.13 -11.23
N LEU A 43 8.53 11.15 -10.68
CA LEU A 43 9.08 10.03 -11.45
C LEU A 43 7.96 9.20 -12.10
N GLN A 44 6.86 8.94 -11.38
CA GLN A 44 5.72 8.22 -11.98
C GLN A 44 5.04 9.06 -13.06
N MET A 45 4.90 10.38 -12.89
CA MET A 45 4.39 11.27 -13.94
C MET A 45 5.21 11.16 -15.24
N GLN A 46 6.54 11.14 -15.14
CA GLN A 46 7.40 10.94 -16.31
C GLN A 46 7.18 9.57 -16.98
N LYS A 47 6.99 8.51 -16.20
CA LYS A 47 6.66 7.18 -16.75
C LYS A 47 5.31 7.19 -17.49
N LEU A 48 4.30 7.88 -16.95
CA LEU A 48 3.01 8.06 -17.62
C LEU A 48 3.15 8.82 -18.94
N ASP A 49 3.98 9.87 -18.98
CA ASP A 49 4.25 10.64 -20.19
C ASP A 49 4.93 9.79 -21.28
N ILE A 50 5.95 9.01 -20.92
CA ILE A 50 6.63 8.08 -21.83
C ILE A 50 5.64 7.04 -22.38
N ALA A 51 4.79 6.48 -21.52
CA ALA A 51 3.76 5.54 -21.95
C ALA A 51 2.76 6.19 -22.91
N ASN A 52 2.32 7.42 -22.60
CA ASN A 52 1.38 8.15 -23.43
C ASN A 52 1.97 8.46 -24.83
N GLN A 53 3.25 8.83 -24.91
CA GLN A 53 3.94 9.00 -26.20
C GLN A 53 3.93 7.72 -27.05
N ARG A 54 4.14 6.55 -26.42
CA ARG A 54 4.05 5.25 -27.13
C ARG A 54 2.64 4.97 -27.65
N PHE A 55 1.61 5.32 -26.89
CA PHE A 55 0.22 5.19 -27.35
C PHE A 55 -0.11 6.17 -28.47
N GLN A 56 0.40 7.41 -28.43
CA GLN A 56 0.21 8.37 -29.52
C GLN A 56 0.87 7.91 -30.83
N GLU A 57 2.04 7.28 -30.76
CA GLU A 57 2.66 6.72 -31.95
C GLU A 57 1.87 5.53 -32.51
N ARG A 58 1.37 4.65 -31.63
CA ARG A 58 0.47 3.56 -32.03
C ARG A 58 -0.84 4.06 -32.63
N ASP A 59 -1.40 5.16 -32.13
CA ASP A 59 -2.59 5.81 -32.69
C ASP A 59 -2.36 6.17 -34.15
N ARG A 60 -1.26 6.87 -34.46
CA ARG A 60 -0.92 7.27 -35.83
C ARG A 60 -0.79 6.07 -36.76
N ILE A 61 -0.09 5.03 -36.31
CA ILE A 61 0.09 3.80 -37.09
C ILE A 61 -1.26 3.12 -37.35
N MET A 62 -2.10 2.96 -36.33
CA MET A 62 -3.41 2.31 -36.49
C MET A 62 -4.36 3.14 -37.33
N PHE A 63 -4.35 4.47 -37.19
CA PHE A 63 -5.11 5.36 -38.03
C PHE A 63 -4.71 5.22 -39.51
N SER A 64 -3.41 5.17 -39.81
CA SER A 64 -2.94 4.91 -41.17
C SER A 64 -3.42 3.56 -41.72
N LYS A 65 -3.46 2.51 -40.88
CA LYS A 65 -3.96 1.19 -41.28
C LYS A 65 -5.47 1.20 -41.55
N VAL A 66 -6.25 1.95 -40.76
CA VAL A 66 -7.69 2.15 -41.01
C VAL A 66 -7.88 2.78 -42.39
N VAL A 67 -7.16 3.87 -42.69
CA VAL A 67 -7.25 4.58 -43.97
C VAL A 67 -6.87 3.67 -45.14
N ASP A 68 -5.77 2.93 -45.03
CA ASP A 68 -5.30 2.00 -46.07
C ASP A 68 -6.32 0.89 -46.34
N ALA A 69 -6.83 0.22 -45.30
CA ALA A 69 -7.86 -0.82 -45.44
C ALA A 69 -9.15 -0.28 -46.07
N TYR A 70 -9.59 0.92 -45.64
CA TYR A 70 -10.77 1.57 -46.20
C TYR A 70 -10.59 1.91 -47.68
N SER A 71 -9.41 2.39 -48.08
CA SER A 71 -9.09 2.73 -49.48
C SER A 71 -9.10 1.51 -50.41
N LYS A 72 -8.81 0.32 -49.87
CA LYS A 72 -8.83 -0.96 -50.58
C LYS A 72 -10.20 -1.65 -50.54
N HIS A 73 -11.22 -0.99 -50.00
CA HIS A 73 -12.55 -1.56 -49.75
C HIS A 73 -12.53 -2.81 -48.85
N ASP A 74 -11.49 -2.99 -48.04
CA ASP A 74 -11.37 -4.05 -47.06
C ASP A 74 -12.03 -3.62 -45.74
N LEU A 75 -13.36 -3.66 -45.73
CA LEU A 75 -14.17 -3.12 -44.64
C LEU A 75 -14.02 -3.92 -43.33
N ASP A 76 -13.75 -5.22 -43.42
CA ASP A 76 -13.60 -6.08 -42.26
C ASP A 76 -12.32 -5.72 -41.49
N HIS A 77 -11.18 -5.58 -42.18
CA HIS A 77 -9.94 -5.13 -41.55
C HIS A 77 -10.03 -3.68 -41.08
N ALA A 78 -10.68 -2.80 -41.86
CA ALA A 78 -10.90 -1.41 -41.43
C ALA A 78 -11.65 -1.33 -40.10
N LYS A 79 -12.68 -2.16 -39.91
CA LYS A 79 -13.44 -2.25 -38.65
C LYS A 79 -12.59 -2.76 -37.49
N ILE A 80 -11.77 -3.79 -37.70
CA ILE A 80 -10.86 -4.33 -36.68
C ILE A 80 -9.85 -3.26 -36.24
N TYR A 81 -9.18 -2.60 -37.19
CA TYR A 81 -8.21 -1.54 -36.89
C TYR A 81 -8.85 -0.33 -36.20
N ALA A 82 -10.08 0.02 -36.56
CA ALA A 82 -10.81 1.11 -35.92
C ALA A 82 -11.13 0.83 -34.45
N ASN A 83 -11.50 -0.42 -34.12
CA ASN A 83 -11.73 -0.83 -32.73
C ASN A 83 -10.44 -0.74 -31.90
N GLU A 84 -9.32 -1.21 -32.43
CA GLU A 84 -8.01 -1.10 -31.76
C GLU A 84 -7.61 0.37 -31.56
N LEU A 85 -7.81 1.21 -32.58
CA LEU A 85 -7.56 2.65 -32.48
C LEU A 85 -8.40 3.31 -31.37
N ALA A 86 -9.68 2.93 -31.25
CA ALA A 86 -10.55 3.44 -30.20
C ALA A 86 -10.05 3.06 -28.79
N GLU A 87 -9.59 1.83 -28.61
CA GLU A 87 -9.02 1.38 -27.33
C GLU A 87 -7.69 2.10 -27.03
N ILE A 88 -6.80 2.26 -28.01
CA ILE A 88 -5.56 3.06 -27.87
C ILE A 88 -5.87 4.47 -27.38
N ARG A 89 -6.88 5.13 -27.96
CA ARG A 89 -7.29 6.50 -27.56
C ARG A 89 -7.83 6.54 -26.14
N LYS A 90 -8.62 5.54 -25.76
CA LYS A 90 -9.14 5.40 -24.40
C LYS A 90 -8.02 5.22 -23.39
N MET A 91 -7.02 4.39 -23.70
CA MET A 91 -5.83 4.20 -22.87
C MET A 91 -5.00 5.49 -22.74
N SER A 92 -4.76 6.20 -23.85
CA SER A 92 -4.06 7.50 -23.83
C SER A 92 -4.78 8.53 -22.96
N LYS A 93 -6.11 8.63 -23.07
CA LYS A 93 -6.92 9.53 -22.23
C LYS A 93 -6.78 9.19 -20.74
N MET A 94 -6.81 7.91 -20.40
CA MET A 94 -6.65 7.43 -19.03
C MET A 94 -5.27 7.80 -18.45
N LEU A 95 -4.20 7.62 -19.23
CA LEU A 95 -2.84 8.01 -18.82
C LEU A 95 -2.71 9.53 -18.59
N MET A 96 -3.31 10.35 -19.47
CA MET A 96 -3.33 11.80 -19.28
C MET A 96 -4.07 12.21 -18.00
N GLN A 97 -5.24 11.60 -17.74
CA GLN A 97 -6.00 11.87 -16.52
C GLN A 97 -5.23 11.47 -15.27
N ALA A 98 -4.58 10.30 -15.28
CA ALA A 98 -3.69 9.85 -14.22
C ALA A 98 -2.56 10.85 -13.96
N ARG A 99 -1.88 11.30 -15.02
CA ARG A 99 -0.78 12.28 -14.91
C ARG A 99 -1.25 13.60 -14.30
N MET A 100 -2.37 14.17 -14.78
CA MET A 100 -2.93 15.40 -14.21
C MET A 100 -3.32 15.26 -12.74
N ALA A 101 -3.88 14.12 -12.36
CA ALA A 101 -4.24 13.83 -10.98
C ALA A 101 -3.01 13.74 -10.06
N LEU A 102 -1.92 13.11 -10.53
CA LEU A 102 -0.63 13.10 -9.81
C LEU A 102 -0.01 14.50 -9.71
N GLU A 103 -0.09 15.30 -10.76
CA GLU A 103 0.37 16.69 -10.76
C GLU A 103 -0.39 17.54 -9.74
N GLN A 104 -1.72 17.35 -9.65
CA GLN A 104 -2.54 17.99 -8.63
C GLN A 104 -2.09 17.62 -7.21
N ILE A 105 -1.72 16.36 -6.98
CA ILE A 105 -1.18 15.94 -5.69
C ILE A 105 0.14 16.65 -5.41
N VAL A 106 1.08 16.67 -6.36
CA VAL A 106 2.39 17.36 -6.19
C VAL A 106 2.19 18.82 -5.79
N MET A 107 1.26 19.53 -6.45
CA MET A 107 0.94 20.92 -6.08
C MET A 107 0.45 21.05 -4.63
N ARG A 108 -0.45 20.17 -4.19
CA ARG A 108 -0.97 20.16 -2.80
C ARG A 108 0.09 19.79 -1.78
N LEU A 109 0.95 18.81 -2.07
CA LEU A 109 2.04 18.43 -1.18
C LEU A 109 3.07 19.56 -1.06
N SER A 110 3.30 20.33 -2.13
CA SER A 110 4.29 21.42 -2.12
C SER A 110 3.86 22.62 -1.25
N THR A 111 2.57 22.76 -0.94
CA THR A 111 2.06 23.84 -0.08
C THR A 111 2.05 23.51 1.40
N VAL A 112 2.37 22.26 1.78
CA VAL A 112 2.37 21.84 3.19
C VAL A 112 3.63 22.35 3.87
N THR A 113 3.49 23.40 4.69
CA THR A 113 4.60 24.01 5.46
C THR A 113 4.53 23.72 6.96
N GLU A 114 3.35 23.40 7.49
CA GLU A 114 3.09 23.23 8.91
C GLU A 114 2.44 21.89 9.26
N LEU A 115 2.71 21.39 10.47
CA LEU A 115 2.18 20.13 11.03
C LEU A 115 0.64 20.06 11.03
N GLY A 116 -0.04 21.19 11.27
CA GLY A 116 -1.50 21.26 11.45
C GLY A 116 -2.31 21.08 10.16
N ASP A 117 -1.74 21.37 8.99
CA ASP A 117 -2.44 21.28 7.70
C ASP A 117 -2.25 19.92 7.01
N ILE A 118 -1.46 19.02 7.61
CA ILE A 118 -1.06 17.76 6.97
C ILE A 118 -2.25 16.84 6.76
N VAL A 119 -3.14 16.70 7.75
CA VAL A 119 -4.28 15.77 7.65
C VAL A 119 -5.27 16.25 6.59
N VAL A 120 -5.54 17.56 6.56
CA VAL A 120 -6.49 18.19 5.63
C VAL A 120 -5.97 18.14 4.19
N THR A 121 -4.66 18.24 3.99
CA THR A 121 -4.03 18.21 2.66
C THR A 121 -3.74 16.80 2.15
N LEU A 122 -3.24 15.89 3.00
CA LEU A 122 -2.84 14.54 2.61
C LEU A 122 -4.01 13.57 2.44
N ALA A 123 -5.06 13.67 3.26
CA ALA A 123 -6.16 12.69 3.19
C ALA A 123 -6.84 12.67 1.81
N PRO A 124 -7.17 13.82 1.17
CA PRO A 124 -7.68 13.81 -0.20
C PRO A 124 -6.67 13.28 -1.23
N ALA A 125 -5.36 13.52 -1.03
CA ALA A 125 -4.32 13.05 -1.94
C ALA A 125 -4.22 11.51 -1.97
N MET A 126 -4.44 10.85 -0.83
CA MET A 126 -4.47 9.39 -0.73
C MET A 126 -5.55 8.76 -1.60
N GLY A 127 -6.76 9.33 -1.61
CA GLY A 127 -7.85 8.86 -2.46
C GLY A 127 -7.52 8.99 -3.95
N VAL A 128 -6.88 10.09 -4.33
CA VAL A 128 -6.44 10.31 -5.73
C VAL A 128 -5.39 9.28 -6.13
N ILE A 129 -4.36 9.02 -5.30
CA ILE A 129 -3.33 8.01 -5.59
C ILE A 129 -3.94 6.62 -5.76
N LYS A 130 -4.87 6.22 -4.89
CA LYS A 130 -5.58 4.94 -4.98
C LYS A 130 -6.32 4.80 -6.31
N ASN A 131 -7.03 5.85 -6.74
CA ASN A 131 -7.77 5.86 -7.99
C ASN A 131 -6.85 5.81 -9.22
N VAL A 132 -5.75 6.58 -9.20
CA VAL A 132 -4.75 6.55 -10.27
C VAL A 132 -4.12 5.17 -10.38
N ARG A 133 -3.71 4.59 -9.25
CA ARG A 133 -3.14 3.24 -9.17
C ARG A 133 -4.07 2.20 -9.79
N ALA A 134 -5.35 2.21 -9.41
CA ALA A 134 -6.35 1.31 -9.98
C ALA A 134 -6.51 1.50 -11.50
N GLY A 135 -6.59 2.76 -11.96
CA GLY A 135 -6.75 3.11 -13.36
C GLY A 135 -5.61 2.63 -14.25
N ILE A 136 -4.35 2.74 -13.79
CA ILE A 136 -3.19 2.37 -14.62
C ILE A 136 -2.73 0.92 -14.45
N SER A 137 -3.34 0.15 -13.55
CA SER A 137 -2.88 -1.19 -13.14
C SER A 137 -2.67 -2.17 -14.31
N THR A 138 -3.55 -2.13 -15.30
CA THR A 138 -3.49 -3.00 -16.48
C THR A 138 -2.53 -2.49 -17.56
N LEU A 139 -2.23 -1.18 -17.55
CA LEU A 139 -1.39 -0.52 -18.56
C LEU A 139 0.07 -0.43 -18.14
N LEU A 140 0.32 -0.16 -16.86
CA LEU A 140 1.64 0.12 -16.29
C LEU A 140 1.80 -0.51 -14.89
N PRO A 141 1.98 -1.84 -14.80
CA PRO A 141 2.11 -2.55 -13.51
C PRO A 141 3.26 -2.06 -12.63
N GLU A 142 4.36 -1.60 -13.25
CA GLU A 142 5.48 -1.02 -12.50
C GLU A 142 5.10 0.30 -11.82
N ALA A 143 4.37 1.17 -12.52
CA ALA A 143 3.89 2.43 -11.95
C ALA A 143 2.81 2.19 -10.89
N GLU A 144 1.97 1.17 -11.07
CA GLU A 144 0.99 0.71 -10.08
C GLU A 144 1.66 0.33 -8.75
N ARG A 145 2.74 -0.46 -8.79
CA ARG A 145 3.51 -0.85 -7.60
C ARG A 145 4.11 0.37 -6.89
N GLU A 146 4.80 1.21 -7.64
CA GLU A 146 5.46 2.41 -7.10
C GLU A 146 4.46 3.40 -6.49
N LEU A 147 3.28 3.58 -7.10
CA LEU A 147 2.19 4.37 -6.52
C LEU A 147 1.65 3.73 -5.23
N GLY A 148 1.69 2.40 -5.12
CA GLY A 148 1.42 1.68 -3.86
C GLY A 148 2.43 2.05 -2.77
N ASP A 149 3.72 2.07 -3.10
CA ASP A 149 4.80 2.43 -2.17
C ASP A 149 4.69 3.91 -1.73
N ILE A 150 4.37 4.80 -2.66
CA ILE A 150 4.06 6.22 -2.36
C ILE A 150 2.87 6.31 -1.42
N GLY A 151 1.80 5.55 -1.67
CA GLY A 151 0.63 5.49 -0.79
C GLY A 151 1.00 5.06 0.62
N THR A 152 1.83 4.03 0.77
CA THR A 152 2.33 3.56 2.08
C THR A 152 3.15 4.64 2.80
N LEU A 153 4.02 5.34 2.07
CA LEU A 153 4.84 6.41 2.62
C LEU A 153 3.98 7.59 3.12
N LEU A 154 2.98 8.00 2.33
CA LEU A 154 2.06 9.07 2.70
C LEU A 154 1.13 8.68 3.86
N SER A 155 0.66 7.43 3.90
CA SER A 155 -0.08 6.88 5.06
C SER A 155 0.75 6.97 6.34
N GLY A 156 2.03 6.61 6.29
CA GLY A 156 2.93 6.73 7.44
C GLY A 156 3.06 8.18 7.91
N ILE A 157 3.23 9.13 6.99
CA ILE A 157 3.28 10.57 7.31
C ILE A 157 1.97 11.02 7.98
N LEU A 158 0.81 10.56 7.48
CA LEU A 158 -0.50 10.91 8.01
C LEU A 158 -0.70 10.39 9.44
N VAL A 159 -0.29 9.15 9.72
CA VAL A 159 -0.36 8.55 11.06
C VAL A 159 0.52 9.33 12.04
N ASP A 160 1.76 9.64 11.64
CA ASP A 160 2.70 10.38 12.47
C ASP A 160 2.22 11.81 12.77
N ALA A 161 1.67 12.48 11.75
CA ALA A 161 1.07 13.81 11.90
C ALA A 161 -0.13 13.79 12.85
N GLY A 162 -1.02 12.80 12.73
CA GLY A 162 -2.16 12.61 13.63
C GLY A 162 -1.72 12.44 15.09
N GLN A 163 -0.75 11.56 15.35
CA GLN A 163 -0.22 11.35 16.70
C GLN A 163 0.45 12.61 17.27
N SER A 164 1.19 13.35 16.47
CA SER A 164 1.88 14.58 16.90
C SER A 164 0.95 15.76 17.18
N SER A 165 -0.22 15.80 16.54
CA SER A 165 -1.19 16.90 16.66
C SER A 165 -2.16 16.73 17.86
N GLY A 166 -2.06 15.64 18.62
CA GLY A 166 -3.01 15.33 19.69
C GLY A 166 -4.42 14.97 19.21
N LEU A 167 -4.64 14.92 17.88
CA LEU A 167 -5.80 14.27 17.30
C LEU A 167 -5.56 12.77 17.38
N SER A 168 -6.17 12.11 18.36
CA SER A 168 -6.40 10.67 18.26
C SER A 168 -7.31 10.45 17.04
N LEU A 169 -6.71 10.26 15.87
CA LEU A 169 -7.42 9.77 14.70
C LEU A 169 -8.01 8.43 15.12
N ASN A 170 -9.33 8.40 15.34
CA ASN A 170 -9.99 7.18 15.80
C ASN A 170 -10.08 6.23 14.60
N PHE A 171 -9.01 5.49 14.35
CA PHE A 171 -8.93 4.47 13.30
C PHE A 171 -9.82 3.25 13.58
N GLU A 172 -10.55 3.25 14.69
CA GLU A 172 -11.43 2.16 15.12
C GLU A 172 -12.46 1.79 14.05
N SER A 173 -13.00 2.76 13.29
CA SER A 173 -13.91 2.45 12.16
C SER A 173 -13.22 2.03 10.87
N ALA A 174 -11.94 2.40 10.66
CA ALA A 174 -11.18 2.00 9.48
C ALA A 174 -10.54 0.60 9.64
N ASN A 175 -10.59 0.05 10.85
CA ASN A 175 -9.92 -1.17 11.25
C ASN A 175 -10.88 -2.34 11.53
N GLU A 176 -12.17 -2.20 11.18
CA GLU A 176 -13.17 -3.26 11.37
C GLU A 176 -12.76 -4.56 10.66
N ASP A 177 -12.23 -4.47 9.44
CA ASP A 177 -11.74 -5.64 8.69
C ASP A 177 -10.52 -6.28 9.38
N ALA A 178 -9.61 -5.49 9.93
CA ALA A 178 -8.45 -6.00 10.66
C ALA A 178 -8.84 -6.62 12.01
N GLN A 179 -9.81 -6.03 12.73
CA GLN A 179 -10.37 -6.60 13.94
C GLN A 179 -11.08 -7.93 13.66
N LYS A 180 -11.80 -8.02 12.54
CA LYS A 180 -12.43 -9.27 12.10
C LYS A 180 -11.39 -10.35 11.79
N ILE A 181 -10.32 -10.01 11.07
CA ILE A 181 -9.21 -10.94 10.78
C ILE A 181 -8.52 -11.39 12.08
N LEU A 182 -8.29 -10.49 13.03
CA LEU A 182 -7.69 -10.83 14.33
C LEU A 182 -8.64 -11.70 15.17
N GLY A 183 -9.95 -11.47 15.12
CA GLY A 183 -10.97 -12.29 15.76
C GLY A 183 -11.04 -13.70 15.17
N GLU A 184 -11.02 -13.82 13.84
CA GLU A 184 -10.97 -15.10 13.13
C GLU A 184 -9.68 -15.87 13.46
N ALA A 185 -8.53 -15.18 13.50
CA ALA A 185 -7.25 -15.77 13.86
C ALA A 185 -7.21 -16.24 15.33
N ALA A 186 -7.80 -15.46 16.25
CA ALA A 186 -7.91 -15.82 17.66
C ALA A 186 -8.79 -17.07 17.87
N ALA A 187 -9.93 -17.16 17.18
CA ALA A 187 -10.82 -18.31 17.24
C ALA A 187 -10.14 -19.60 16.73
N VAL A 188 -9.37 -19.52 15.63
CA VAL A 188 -8.60 -20.65 15.11
C VAL A 188 -7.47 -21.05 16.07
N ALA A 189 -6.82 -20.07 16.72
CA ALA A 189 -5.80 -20.35 17.73
C ALA A 189 -6.40 -21.05 18.96
N GLU A 190 -7.55 -20.58 19.46
CA GLU A 190 -8.27 -21.18 20.58
C GLU A 190 -8.71 -22.62 20.28
N GLN A 191 -9.25 -22.85 19.07
CA GLN A 191 -9.63 -24.18 18.63
C GLN A 191 -8.42 -25.14 18.57
N ARG A 192 -7.27 -24.68 18.04
CA ARG A 192 -6.03 -25.47 18.02
C ARG A 192 -5.46 -25.74 19.41
N VAL A 193 -5.65 -24.82 20.36
CA VAL A 193 -5.26 -25.03 21.76
C VAL A 193 -6.18 -26.07 22.40
N LYS A 194 -7.49 -25.99 22.16
CA LYS A 194 -8.48 -26.95 22.67
C LYS A 194 -8.32 -28.36 22.07
N GLU A 195 -7.89 -28.47 20.81
CA GLU A 195 -7.55 -29.74 20.17
C GLU A 195 -6.24 -30.34 20.72
N LYS A 196 -5.30 -29.51 21.19
CA LYS A 196 -4.02 -29.96 21.78
C LYS A 196 -4.07 -30.19 23.28
N PHE A 197 -5.09 -29.68 23.97
CA PHE A 197 -5.33 -29.88 25.39
C PHE A 197 -6.77 -30.37 25.60
N PRO A 198 -7.03 -31.68 25.61
CA PRO A 198 -8.35 -32.20 25.96
C PRO A 198 -8.73 -31.76 27.38
N ASP A 199 -9.99 -31.38 27.57
CA ASP A 199 -10.53 -30.93 28.85
C ASP A 199 -10.20 -31.93 29.96
N LEU A 200 -9.69 -31.43 31.10
CA LEU A 200 -9.47 -32.24 32.29
C LEU A 200 -10.82 -32.83 32.72
N PRO A 201 -10.93 -34.15 32.92
CA PRO A 201 -12.20 -34.78 33.27
C PRO A 201 -12.74 -34.19 34.57
N ALA A 202 -13.98 -33.72 34.52
CA ALA A 202 -14.77 -33.35 35.69
C ALA A 202 -15.01 -34.60 36.53
N GLY A 203 -14.08 -34.90 37.43
CA GLY A 203 -14.11 -36.16 38.16
C GLY A 203 -12.98 -36.36 39.16
N ILE A 204 -12.73 -35.38 40.03
CA ILE A 204 -12.22 -35.68 41.38
C ILE A 204 -13.08 -34.91 42.36
N ALA A 205 -14.09 -35.60 42.87
CA ALA A 205 -14.89 -35.15 43.99
C ALA A 205 -13.99 -34.83 45.18
N ALA A 206 -14.22 -33.67 45.77
CA ALA A 206 -13.71 -33.32 47.08
C ALA A 206 -14.15 -34.39 48.10
N GLY A 207 -13.21 -34.88 48.90
CA GLY A 207 -13.55 -35.66 50.08
C GLY A 207 -12.42 -36.52 50.62
N GLU A 208 -11.43 -35.93 51.28
CA GLU A 208 -10.93 -36.57 52.51
C GLU A 208 -10.48 -35.55 53.55
N LYS A 209 -10.81 -35.89 54.79
CA LYS A 209 -11.04 -35.01 55.93
C LYS A 209 -9.76 -34.49 56.59
N ALA A 210 -9.93 -33.38 57.29
CA ALA A 210 -8.97 -32.73 58.17
C ALA A 210 -8.68 -33.53 59.46
N GLY A 211 -7.50 -33.29 60.03
CA GLY A 211 -7.31 -33.06 61.47
C GLY A 211 -6.68 -34.19 62.29
N PHE A 212 -5.42 -33.97 62.71
CA PHE A 212 -4.95 -34.27 64.06
C PHE A 212 -4.92 -32.98 64.85
#